data_AF-A0A4U7D8U4-F1
#
_entry.id   AF-A0A4U7D8U4-F1
#
_cell.length_a   1.000
_cell.length_b   1.000
_cell.length_c   1.000
_cell.angle_alpha   90.00
_cell.angle_beta   90.00
_cell.angle_gamma   90.00
#
_symmetry.space_group_name_H-M   'P 1'
#
loop_
_entity.id
_entity.type
_entity.pdbx_description
1 polymer ?
#
loop_
_entity_poly.entity_id
_entity_poly.type
_entity_poly.pdbx_seq_one_letter_code
_entity_poly.pdbx_strand_id
1 'polypeptide(L)'
;EGESAIWIWAPLISPQCPACGNSPSYHADSDCEYNETPSEEWDEGVVGFKPVPVFDVSQTEGEPLPELETAASGAAGDLFPAVVDAAADLGVTVEIIAATAWPHGDAAGVCRHDDEVPHIEVRHDDPAAMVGTCVHEYAHALLHDAADAADQTARELEAEAVAYIVGRHFGLEMDGSARYLAAWSDDDPDRLLTRCERIRETGQT
;
A
#
# COMPACT_ATOMS: atom_id res chain seq x y z
N GLU A 1 -29.26 -5.73 17.37
CA GLU A 1 -29.95 -4.46 17.74
C GLU A 1 -29.08 -3.70 18.73
N GLY A 2 -28.67 -2.46 18.40
CA GLY A 2 -28.03 -1.56 19.38
C GLY A 2 -26.81 -0.76 18.89
N GLU A 3 -26.34 -0.94 17.66
CA GLU A 3 -25.08 -0.32 17.22
C GLU A 3 -25.30 1.05 16.59
N SER A 4 -24.39 1.99 16.92
CA SER A 4 -24.47 3.38 16.49
C SER A 4 -23.58 3.59 15.28
N ALA A 5 -24.15 4.13 14.20
CA ALA A 5 -23.41 4.47 12.99
C ALA A 5 -22.48 5.67 13.22
N ILE A 6 -21.31 5.62 12.59
CA ILE A 6 -20.40 6.76 12.39
C ILE A 6 -20.87 7.48 11.13
N TRP A 7 -21.01 8.81 11.20
CA TRP A 7 -21.40 9.61 10.04
C TRP A 7 -20.17 10.18 9.36
N ILE A 8 -19.99 9.89 8.08
CA ILE A 8 -18.92 10.46 7.25
C ILE A 8 -19.50 11.31 6.13
N TRP A 9 -18.72 12.26 5.64
CA TRP A 9 -19.05 13.07 4.47
C TRP A 9 -18.55 12.38 3.21
N ALA A 10 -19.44 11.74 2.46
CA ALA A 10 -19.09 11.13 1.18
C ALA A 10 -19.19 12.16 0.04
N PRO A 11 -18.20 12.22 -0.87
CA PRO A 11 -18.22 13.16 -1.98
C PRO A 11 -19.35 12.83 -2.96
N LEU A 12 -19.93 13.88 -3.53
CA LEU A 12 -20.81 13.81 -4.69
C LEU A 12 -19.98 14.12 -5.93
N ILE A 13 -19.86 13.15 -6.83
CA ILE A 13 -19.13 13.28 -8.09
C ILE A 13 -20.13 13.55 -9.21
N SER A 14 -19.87 14.58 -10.00
CA SER A 14 -20.70 15.02 -11.13
C SER A 14 -19.84 15.86 -12.09
N PRO A 15 -20.25 16.05 -13.36
CA PRO A 15 -19.60 17.01 -14.24
C PRO A 15 -19.50 18.38 -13.56
N GLN A 16 -18.28 18.90 -13.46
CA GLN A 16 -17.97 20.06 -12.63
C GLN A 16 -17.66 21.28 -13.48
N CYS A 17 -18.36 22.40 -13.24
CA CYS A 17 -18.06 23.65 -13.94
C CYS A 17 -16.61 24.09 -13.66
N PRO A 18 -15.77 24.30 -14.69
CA PRO A 18 -14.37 24.67 -14.51
C PRO A 18 -14.15 25.99 -13.76
N ALA A 19 -15.16 26.88 -13.77
CA ALA A 19 -15.07 28.18 -13.12
C ALA A 19 -15.57 28.17 -11.67
N CYS A 20 -16.77 27.63 -11.41
CA CYS A 20 -17.40 27.71 -10.09
C CYS A 20 -17.32 26.42 -9.27
N GLY A 21 -16.87 25.30 -9.86
CA GLY A 21 -16.77 24.01 -9.18
C GLY A 21 -18.12 23.36 -8.86
N ASN A 22 -19.24 23.92 -9.32
CA ASN A 22 -20.57 23.38 -9.08
C ASN A 22 -20.97 22.34 -10.13
N SER A 23 -21.95 21.51 -9.77
CA SER A 23 -22.63 20.64 -10.74
C SER A 23 -23.46 21.46 -11.73
N PRO A 24 -23.95 20.86 -12.84
CA PRO A 24 -24.66 21.62 -13.86
C PRO A 24 -25.94 22.28 -13.33
N SER A 25 -26.65 21.64 -12.40
CA SER A 25 -27.85 22.21 -11.78
C SER A 25 -27.51 23.40 -10.89
N TYR A 26 -26.49 23.29 -10.04
CA TYR A 26 -26.09 24.38 -9.15
C TYR A 26 -25.41 25.52 -9.91
N HIS A 27 -24.71 25.23 -11.01
CA HIS A 27 -24.18 26.24 -11.92
C HIS A 27 -25.29 27.08 -12.53
N ALA A 28 -26.35 26.43 -13.04
CA ALA A 28 -27.51 27.12 -13.63
C ALA A 28 -28.25 28.04 -12.64
N ASP A 29 -28.23 27.70 -11.35
CA ASP A 29 -28.84 28.47 -10.27
C ASP A 29 -27.86 29.41 -9.55
N SER A 30 -26.63 29.57 -10.06
CA SER A 30 -25.59 30.42 -9.48
C SER A 30 -25.32 31.68 -10.31
N ASP A 31 -24.58 32.64 -9.73
CA ASP A 31 -24.11 33.84 -10.43
C ASP A 31 -22.90 33.58 -11.36
N CYS A 32 -22.62 32.31 -11.70
CA CYS A 32 -21.50 31.95 -12.55
C CYS A 32 -21.84 32.10 -14.04
N GLU A 33 -21.09 32.93 -14.76
CA GLU A 33 -21.32 33.23 -16.18
C GLU A 33 -20.58 32.29 -17.16
N TYR A 34 -19.89 31.25 -16.65
CA TYR A 34 -19.12 30.34 -17.49
C TYR A 34 -20.00 29.62 -18.51
N ASN A 35 -19.64 29.74 -19.80
CA ASN A 35 -20.39 29.18 -20.93
C ASN A 35 -19.49 28.71 -22.09
N GLU A 36 -18.17 28.58 -21.86
CA GLU A 36 -17.22 28.23 -22.93
C GLU A 36 -17.38 26.79 -23.42
N THR A 37 -17.76 25.88 -22.52
CA THR A 37 -18.04 24.47 -22.83
C THR A 37 -19.38 24.03 -22.25
N PRO A 38 -20.15 23.18 -22.97
CA PRO A 38 -21.39 22.62 -22.45
C PRO A 38 -21.10 21.65 -21.30
N SER A 39 -22.07 21.48 -20.39
CA SER A 39 -21.89 20.67 -19.17
C SER A 39 -21.63 19.17 -19.40
N GLU A 40 -21.92 18.68 -20.60
CA GLU A 40 -21.66 17.31 -21.04
C GLU A 40 -20.17 17.07 -21.33
N GLU A 41 -19.40 18.14 -21.56
CA GLU A 41 -17.96 18.12 -21.83
C GLU A 41 -17.12 18.49 -20.60
N TRP A 42 -17.74 18.69 -19.44
CA TRP A 42 -17.02 18.99 -18.21
C TRP A 42 -16.44 17.71 -17.59
N ASP A 43 -15.24 17.82 -17.04
CA ASP A 43 -14.62 16.74 -16.28
C ASP A 43 -15.43 16.42 -15.01
N GLU A 44 -15.42 15.16 -14.60
CA GLU A 44 -16.03 14.76 -13.34
C GLU A 44 -15.23 15.29 -12.16
N GLY A 45 -15.92 15.88 -11.19
CA GLY A 45 -15.31 16.46 -10.01
C GLY A 45 -16.21 16.42 -8.78
N VAL A 46 -15.62 16.73 -7.61
CA VAL A 46 -16.36 16.79 -6.35
C VAL A 46 -17.14 18.09 -6.27
N VAL A 47 -18.47 17.99 -6.35
CA VAL A 47 -19.40 19.15 -6.36
C VAL A 47 -20.10 19.37 -5.02
N GLY A 48 -19.83 18.51 -4.03
CA GLY A 48 -20.40 18.60 -2.70
C GLY A 48 -20.18 17.33 -1.87
N PHE A 49 -20.75 17.29 -0.67
CA PHE A 49 -20.69 16.13 0.22
C PHE A 49 -22.06 15.83 0.81
N LYS A 50 -22.36 14.53 0.98
CA LYS A 50 -23.56 14.06 1.70
C LYS A 50 -23.16 13.27 2.95
N PRO A 51 -23.89 13.41 4.07
CA PRO A 51 -23.64 12.57 5.24
C PRO A 51 -24.12 11.15 4.93
N VAL A 52 -23.25 10.16 5.11
CA VAL A 52 -23.59 8.74 4.98
C VAL A 52 -23.19 7.99 6.25
N PRO A 53 -24.02 7.05 6.71
CA PRO A 53 -23.67 6.21 7.85
C PRO A 53 -22.71 5.10 7.42
N VAL A 54 -21.65 4.89 8.20
CA VAL A 54 -20.78 3.72 8.16
C VAL A 54 -20.75 3.06 9.54
N PHE A 55 -20.44 1.77 9.58
CA PHE A 55 -20.32 1.00 10.82
C PHE A 55 -18.89 0.52 10.95
N ASP A 56 -18.39 0.46 12.18
CA ASP A 56 -17.12 -0.21 12.45
C ASP A 56 -17.24 -1.70 12.08
N VAL A 57 -16.16 -2.32 11.61
CA VAL A 57 -16.18 -3.74 11.22
C VAL A 57 -16.61 -4.65 12.38
N SER A 58 -16.25 -4.31 13.62
CA SER A 58 -16.68 -5.04 14.82
C SER A 58 -18.19 -4.96 15.08
N GLN A 59 -18.88 -4.00 14.44
CA GLN A 59 -20.33 -3.80 14.47
C GLN A 59 -21.04 -4.44 13.27
N THR A 60 -20.35 -5.33 12.55
CA THR A 60 -20.94 -6.03 11.42
C THR A 60 -20.94 -7.53 11.66
N GLU A 61 -22.07 -8.17 11.34
CA GLU A 61 -22.20 -9.62 11.32
C GLU A 61 -22.06 -10.10 9.87
N GLY A 62 -21.26 -11.13 9.62
CA GLY A 62 -21.04 -11.63 8.28
C GLY A 62 -19.81 -12.53 8.19
N GLU A 63 -19.50 -12.95 6.96
CA GLU A 63 -18.20 -13.55 6.68
C GLU A 63 -17.12 -12.49 6.98
N PRO A 64 -16.05 -12.85 7.73
CA PRO A 64 -14.93 -11.94 7.93
C PRO A 64 -14.46 -11.38 6.59
N LEU A 65 -14.09 -10.09 6.58
CA LEU A 65 -13.45 -9.53 5.40
C LEU A 65 -12.24 -10.40 5.05
N PRO A 66 -12.01 -10.71 3.76
CA PRO A 66 -10.87 -11.51 3.38
C PRO A 66 -9.59 -10.81 3.82
N GLU A 67 -8.84 -11.46 4.70
CA GLU A 67 -7.52 -11.00 5.09
C GLU A 67 -6.58 -11.27 3.91
N LEU A 68 -6.00 -10.21 3.34
CA LEU A 68 -4.94 -10.31 2.35
C LEU A 68 -3.62 -10.51 3.10
N GLU A 69 -3.49 -11.62 3.83
CA GLU A 69 -2.24 -11.99 4.48
C GLU A 69 -1.17 -12.21 3.40
N THR A 70 -0.06 -11.48 3.49
CA THR A 70 1.08 -11.59 2.56
C THR A 70 2.19 -12.48 3.10
N ALA A 71 2.03 -13.02 4.31
CA ALA A 71 3.04 -13.84 4.96
C ALA A 71 3.46 -15.04 4.08
N ALA A 72 4.76 -15.14 3.84
CA ALA A 72 5.34 -16.27 3.14
C ALA A 72 5.33 -17.53 4.00
N SER A 73 5.31 -18.70 3.36
CA SER A 73 5.45 -19.99 4.03
C SER A 73 6.43 -20.91 3.31
N GLY A 74 6.84 -21.99 3.96
CA GLY A 74 7.78 -22.97 3.40
C GLY A 74 9.06 -23.11 4.22
N ALA A 75 10.06 -23.79 3.66
CA ALA A 75 11.32 -24.07 4.35
C ALA A 75 12.32 -22.93 4.16
N ALA A 76 12.55 -22.14 5.21
CA ALA A 76 13.45 -20.97 5.16
C ALA A 76 14.51 -20.95 6.27
N GLY A 77 14.71 -22.05 6.99
CA GLY A 77 15.58 -22.09 8.18
C GLY A 77 17.01 -21.61 7.95
N ASP A 78 17.62 -21.97 6.82
CA ASP A 78 18.96 -21.52 6.43
C ASP A 78 18.94 -20.21 5.63
N LEU A 79 17.79 -19.85 5.05
CA LEU A 79 17.62 -18.66 4.22
C LEU A 79 17.55 -17.40 5.07
N PHE A 80 16.83 -17.46 6.20
CA PHE A 80 16.65 -16.29 7.06
C PHE A 80 17.97 -15.70 7.59
N PRO A 81 18.92 -16.50 8.13
CA PRO A 81 20.24 -15.97 8.49
C PRO A 81 20.96 -15.32 7.31
N ALA A 82 20.88 -15.88 6.11
CA ALA A 82 21.53 -15.31 4.92
C ALA A 82 20.91 -13.97 4.51
N VAL A 83 19.59 -13.82 4.65
CA VAL A 83 18.88 -12.55 4.40
C VAL A 83 19.30 -11.49 5.41
N VAL A 84 19.46 -11.85 6.69
CA VAL A 84 19.97 -10.94 7.72
C VAL A 84 21.43 -10.56 7.46
N ASP A 85 22.28 -11.51 7.08
CA ASP A 85 23.69 -11.25 6.76
C ASP A 85 23.84 -10.29 5.55
N ALA A 86 22.93 -10.36 4.58
CA ALA A 86 22.91 -9.47 3.41
C ALA A 86 22.62 -7.99 3.76
N ALA A 87 22.05 -7.70 4.94
CA ALA A 87 21.75 -6.34 5.38
C ALA A 87 22.98 -5.42 5.29
N ALA A 88 24.15 -5.94 5.69
CA ALA A 88 25.39 -5.17 5.69
C ALA A 88 25.82 -4.75 4.29
N ASP A 89 25.67 -5.65 3.30
CA ASP A 89 26.02 -5.37 1.90
C ASP A 89 25.02 -4.39 1.27
N LEU A 90 23.77 -4.41 1.72
CA LEU A 90 22.71 -3.48 1.29
C LEU A 90 22.76 -2.14 2.02
N GLY A 91 23.67 -1.95 2.98
CA GLY A 91 23.77 -0.71 3.74
C GLY A 91 22.55 -0.43 4.62
N VAL A 92 21.95 -1.48 5.19
CA VAL A 92 20.83 -1.39 6.13
C VAL A 92 21.14 -2.17 7.41
N THR A 93 20.39 -1.92 8.47
CA THR A 93 20.50 -2.67 9.73
C THR A 93 19.19 -3.39 10.02
N VAL A 94 19.28 -4.59 10.61
CA VAL A 94 18.11 -5.42 10.94
C VAL A 94 18.12 -5.81 12.41
N GLU A 95 17.00 -5.61 13.09
CA GLU A 95 16.73 -6.09 14.43
C GLU A 95 15.51 -7.02 14.45
N ILE A 96 15.67 -8.19 15.08
CA ILE A 96 14.57 -9.14 15.28
C ILE A 96 14.03 -8.99 16.69
N ILE A 97 12.77 -8.56 16.79
CA ILE A 97 12.10 -8.26 18.05
C ILE A 97 11.14 -9.40 18.39
N ALA A 98 11.21 -9.92 19.61
CA ALA A 98 10.30 -10.96 20.07
C ALA A 98 8.83 -10.50 19.94
N ALA A 99 7.93 -11.38 19.48
CA ALA A 99 6.52 -11.04 19.29
C ALA A 99 5.84 -10.43 20.54
N THR A 100 6.24 -10.86 21.74
CA THR A 100 5.72 -10.32 23.01
C THR A 100 6.21 -8.92 23.36
N ALA A 101 7.25 -8.43 22.69
CA ALA A 101 7.84 -7.12 22.88
C ALA A 101 7.65 -6.21 21.65
N TRP A 102 6.85 -6.64 20.67
CA TRP A 102 6.65 -5.93 19.42
C TRP A 102 5.88 -4.62 19.61
N PRO A 103 6.43 -3.46 19.21
CA PRO A 103 5.80 -2.17 19.48
C PRO A 103 4.88 -1.66 18.35
N HIS A 104 4.85 -2.29 17.17
CA HIS A 104 4.18 -1.76 15.97
C HIS A 104 2.81 -2.37 15.67
N GLY A 105 2.10 -2.81 16.70
CA GLY A 105 0.77 -3.41 16.55
C GLY A 105 0.79 -4.62 15.61
N ASP A 106 -0.03 -4.57 14.57
CA ASP A 106 -0.24 -5.74 13.68
C ASP A 106 0.84 -5.90 12.60
N ALA A 107 1.66 -4.87 12.35
CA ALA A 107 2.73 -4.92 11.36
C ALA A 107 3.69 -6.07 11.63
N ALA A 108 4.15 -6.75 10.58
CA ALA A 108 5.15 -7.81 10.69
C ALA A 108 6.58 -7.25 10.68
N GLY A 109 6.80 -6.10 10.05
CA GLY A 109 8.06 -5.39 9.97
C GLY A 109 7.84 -3.89 9.85
N VAL A 110 8.91 -3.12 10.05
CA VAL A 110 8.95 -1.68 9.76
C VAL A 110 10.34 -1.26 9.30
N CYS A 111 10.41 -0.38 8.30
CA CYS A 111 11.61 0.32 7.88
C CYS A 111 11.59 1.78 8.35
N ARG A 112 12.63 2.21 9.08
CA ARG A 112 12.82 3.60 9.53
C ARG A 112 14.02 4.26 8.87
N HIS A 113 13.85 5.54 8.55
CA HIS A 113 14.87 6.40 7.94
C HIS A 113 15.33 7.52 8.89
N ASP A 114 15.21 7.30 10.20
CA ASP A 114 15.48 8.34 11.21
C ASP A 114 16.98 8.61 11.44
N ASP A 115 17.85 7.70 10.96
CA ASP A 115 19.31 7.75 11.07
C ASP A 115 19.99 7.77 9.68
N GLU A 116 21.32 7.92 9.64
CA GLU A 116 22.12 7.87 8.39
C GLU A 116 22.01 6.52 7.64
N VAL A 117 21.64 5.45 8.34
CA VAL A 117 21.51 4.09 7.81
C VAL A 117 20.08 3.62 8.10
N PRO A 118 19.32 3.16 7.09
CA PRO A 118 17.98 2.64 7.32
C PRO A 118 17.99 1.51 8.35
N HIS A 119 17.03 1.57 9.27
CA HIS A 119 16.87 0.61 10.35
C HIS A 119 15.58 -0.18 10.19
N ILE A 120 15.71 -1.49 10.10
CA ILE A 120 14.61 -2.42 9.87
C ILE A 120 14.39 -3.23 11.14
N GLU A 121 13.15 -3.23 11.61
CA GLU A 121 12.72 -4.09 12.70
C GLU A 121 11.75 -5.13 12.14
N VAL A 122 11.95 -6.40 12.50
CA VAL A 122 11.06 -7.50 12.09
C VAL A 122 10.55 -8.22 13.34
N ARG A 123 9.25 -8.47 13.39
CA ARG A 123 8.62 -9.27 14.44
C ARG A 123 9.05 -10.71 14.29
N HIS A 124 9.51 -11.32 15.37
CA HIS A 124 9.87 -12.74 15.38
C HIS A 124 8.65 -13.60 15.06
N ASP A 125 8.75 -14.42 14.01
CA ASP A 125 7.71 -15.31 13.51
C ASP A 125 8.33 -16.57 12.86
N ASP A 126 7.58 -17.31 12.05
CA ASP A 126 8.11 -18.38 11.19
C ASP A 126 9.21 -17.84 10.25
N PRO A 127 10.32 -18.58 10.04
CA PRO A 127 11.42 -18.13 9.19
C PRO A 127 11.01 -17.70 7.78
N ALA A 128 10.04 -18.34 7.14
CA ALA A 128 9.61 -17.95 5.81
C ALA A 128 8.90 -16.59 5.84
N ALA A 129 7.99 -16.40 6.80
CA ALA A 129 7.31 -15.14 7.01
C ALA A 129 8.30 -14.00 7.32
N MET A 130 9.31 -14.27 8.16
CA MET A 130 10.36 -13.29 8.45
C MET A 130 11.22 -12.97 7.23
N VAL A 131 11.53 -13.95 6.36
CA VAL A 131 12.24 -13.68 5.09
C VAL A 131 11.41 -12.77 4.19
N GLY A 132 10.13 -13.10 3.96
CA GLY A 132 9.25 -12.29 3.13
C GLY A 132 9.15 -10.85 3.65
N THR A 133 8.94 -10.71 4.95
CA THR A 133 8.87 -9.41 5.63
C THR A 133 10.18 -8.64 5.52
N CYS A 134 11.32 -9.27 5.81
CA CYS A 134 12.61 -8.60 5.78
C CYS A 134 12.98 -8.10 4.37
N VAL A 135 12.69 -8.88 3.34
CA VAL A 135 12.90 -8.46 1.95
C VAL A 135 11.94 -7.34 1.54
N HIS A 136 10.70 -7.37 2.01
CA HIS A 136 9.74 -6.27 1.83
C HIS A 136 10.31 -4.96 2.43
N GLU A 137 10.81 -5.00 3.67
CA GLU A 137 11.41 -3.83 4.31
C GLU A 137 12.74 -3.38 3.64
N TYR A 138 13.54 -4.31 3.10
CA TYR A 138 14.69 -3.96 2.27
C TYR A 138 14.27 -3.19 1.02
N ALA A 139 13.18 -3.60 0.38
CA ALA A 139 12.66 -2.89 -0.77
C ALA A 139 12.24 -1.47 -0.38
N HIS A 140 11.60 -1.27 0.77
CA HIS A 140 11.36 0.08 1.29
C HIS A 140 12.63 0.90 1.48
N ALA A 141 13.63 0.33 2.16
CA ALA A 141 14.90 1.03 2.40
C ALA A 141 15.65 1.43 1.12
N LEU A 142 15.57 0.60 0.07
CA LEU A 142 16.34 0.79 -1.16
C LEU A 142 15.59 1.56 -2.25
N LEU A 143 14.26 1.48 -2.27
CA LEU A 143 13.42 2.12 -3.30
C LEU A 143 12.83 3.45 -2.85
N HIS A 144 12.61 3.64 -1.54
CA HIS A 144 11.70 4.66 -1.04
C HIS A 144 12.33 5.49 0.08
N ASP A 145 12.94 6.62 -0.30
CA ASP A 145 13.40 7.63 0.65
C ASP A 145 12.32 8.68 0.99
N ALA A 146 12.65 9.61 1.88
CA ALA A 146 11.73 10.69 2.28
C ALA A 146 11.39 11.66 1.14
N ALA A 147 12.15 11.67 0.04
CA ALA A 147 11.94 12.51 -1.13
C ALA A 147 11.17 11.81 -2.26
N ASP A 148 10.89 10.51 -2.15
CA ASP A 148 10.15 9.77 -3.16
C ASP A 148 8.75 10.38 -3.36
N ALA A 149 8.39 10.63 -4.62
CA ALA A 149 7.10 11.19 -5.00
C ALA A 149 6.00 10.12 -5.15
N ALA A 150 6.37 8.83 -5.11
CA ALA A 150 5.41 7.74 -5.17
C ALA A 150 4.42 7.81 -4.01
N ASP A 151 3.13 7.62 -4.29
CA ASP A 151 2.09 7.48 -3.28
C ASP A 151 2.29 6.21 -2.43
N GLN A 152 1.63 6.13 -1.27
CA GLN A 152 1.84 5.00 -0.36
C GLN A 152 1.50 3.66 -1.01
N THR A 153 0.36 3.54 -1.70
CA THR A 153 -0.04 2.32 -2.40
C THR A 153 0.99 1.88 -3.43
N ALA A 154 1.58 2.83 -4.16
CA ALA A 154 2.64 2.60 -5.11
C ALA A 154 3.89 1.99 -4.46
N ARG A 155 4.29 2.48 -3.28
CA ARG A 155 5.44 1.98 -2.53
C ARG A 155 5.21 0.57 -2.00
N GLU A 156 4.06 0.33 -1.39
CA GLU A 156 3.68 -1.01 -0.87
C GLU A 156 3.66 -2.05 -2.00
N LEU A 157 3.13 -1.71 -3.18
CA LEU A 157 3.11 -2.63 -4.32
C LEU A 157 4.50 -2.95 -4.85
N GLU A 158 5.40 -1.96 -4.90
CA GLU A 158 6.78 -2.17 -5.30
C GLU A 158 7.52 -3.06 -4.29
N ALA A 159 7.39 -2.78 -3.00
CA ALA A 159 7.99 -3.58 -1.94
C ALA A 159 7.48 -5.03 -1.94
N GLU A 160 6.16 -5.20 -2.07
CA GLU A 160 5.53 -6.52 -2.12
C GLU A 160 5.91 -7.30 -3.38
N ALA A 161 6.06 -6.62 -4.53
CA ALA A 161 6.54 -7.24 -5.76
C ALA A 161 7.98 -7.75 -5.62
N VAL A 162 8.86 -7.00 -4.97
CA VAL A 162 10.23 -7.44 -4.68
C VAL A 162 10.22 -8.66 -3.76
N ALA A 163 9.47 -8.59 -2.65
CA ALA A 163 9.33 -9.72 -1.73
C ALA A 163 8.82 -10.98 -2.44
N TYR A 164 7.79 -10.86 -3.27
CA TYR A 164 7.27 -11.96 -4.09
C TYR A 164 8.34 -12.56 -5.01
N ILE A 165 9.04 -11.73 -5.79
CA ILE A 165 10.04 -12.22 -6.76
C ILE A 165 11.19 -12.93 -6.05
N VAL A 166 11.74 -12.33 -4.99
CA VAL A 166 12.85 -12.88 -4.23
C VAL A 166 12.45 -14.14 -3.47
N GLY A 167 11.30 -14.11 -2.79
CA GLY A 167 10.77 -15.27 -2.08
C GLY A 167 10.55 -16.46 -3.01
N ARG A 168 9.93 -16.22 -4.19
CA ARG A 168 9.75 -17.26 -5.21
C ARG A 168 11.06 -17.76 -5.79
N HIS A 169 12.06 -16.89 -5.97
CA HIS A 169 13.39 -17.29 -6.42
C HIS A 169 14.04 -18.30 -5.47
N PHE A 170 13.88 -18.11 -4.16
CA PHE A 170 14.39 -19.01 -3.13
C PHE A 170 13.44 -20.16 -2.76
N GLY A 171 12.32 -20.32 -3.49
CA GLY A 171 11.40 -21.44 -3.32
C GLY A 171 10.44 -21.32 -2.13
N LEU A 172 10.17 -20.10 -1.66
CA LEU A 172 9.10 -19.83 -0.71
C LEU A 172 7.73 -19.81 -1.39
N GLU A 173 6.71 -20.21 -0.65
CA GLU A 173 5.31 -20.09 -1.05
C GLU A 173 4.84 -18.66 -0.76
N MET A 174 4.52 -17.92 -1.82
CA MET A 174 4.18 -16.49 -1.79
C MET A 174 2.74 -16.22 -2.25
N ASP A 175 1.82 -17.14 -1.97
CA ASP A 175 0.43 -17.07 -2.45
C ASP A 175 -0.33 -15.85 -1.92
N GLY A 176 0.03 -15.39 -0.72
CA GLY A 176 -0.48 -14.16 -0.11
C GLY A 176 -0.11 -12.93 -0.92
N SER A 177 1.19 -12.73 -1.14
CA SER A 177 1.74 -11.68 -1.99
C SER A 177 1.19 -11.71 -3.41
N ALA A 178 1.07 -12.90 -4.00
CA ALA A 178 0.50 -13.05 -5.35
C ALA A 178 -0.96 -12.55 -5.41
N ARG A 179 -1.78 -12.91 -4.42
CA ARG A 179 -3.16 -12.45 -4.30
C ARG A 179 -3.25 -10.95 -4.05
N TYR A 180 -2.40 -10.41 -3.19
CA TYR A 180 -2.32 -8.98 -2.93
C TYR A 180 -1.99 -8.22 -4.22
N LEU A 181 -0.90 -8.57 -4.91
CA LEU A 181 -0.50 -7.93 -6.16
C LEU A 181 -1.58 -8.02 -7.25
N ALA A 182 -2.28 -9.15 -7.35
CA ALA A 182 -3.39 -9.33 -8.29
C ALA A 182 -4.63 -8.48 -7.93
N ALA A 183 -4.87 -8.20 -6.65
CA ALA A 183 -5.99 -7.34 -6.23
C ALA A 183 -5.78 -5.86 -6.60
N TRP A 184 -4.54 -5.45 -6.84
CA TRP A 184 -4.14 -4.07 -7.13
C TRP A 184 -3.70 -3.83 -8.58
N SER A 185 -3.76 -4.85 -9.44
CA SER A 185 -3.53 -4.67 -10.87
C SER A 185 -4.75 -4.03 -11.51
N ASP A 186 -4.78 -2.70 -11.57
CA ASP A 186 -5.87 -1.89 -12.14
C ASP A 186 -5.90 -1.93 -13.70
N ASP A 187 -5.47 -3.05 -14.30
CA ASP A 187 -5.31 -3.27 -15.75
C ASP A 187 -4.52 -2.17 -16.51
N ASP A 188 -3.61 -1.44 -15.84
CA ASP A 188 -2.73 -0.43 -16.45
C ASP A 188 -1.30 -0.99 -16.70
N PRO A 189 -0.98 -1.44 -17.94
CA PRO A 189 0.30 -2.06 -18.24
C PRO A 189 1.48 -1.09 -18.22
N ASP A 190 1.28 0.19 -18.51
CA ASP A 190 2.36 1.19 -18.54
C ASP A 190 2.82 1.50 -17.11
N ARG A 191 1.87 1.59 -16.18
CA ARG A 191 2.15 1.73 -14.75
C ARG A 191 2.89 0.50 -14.20
N LEU A 192 2.51 -0.71 -14.60
CA LEU A 192 3.23 -1.93 -14.22
C LEU A 192 4.67 -1.94 -14.76
N LEU A 193 4.88 -1.59 -16.03
CA LEU A 193 6.20 -1.55 -16.65
C LEU A 193 7.13 -0.54 -15.95
N THR A 194 6.62 0.66 -15.65
CA THR A 194 7.37 1.69 -14.93
C THR A 194 7.88 1.18 -13.57
N ARG A 195 7.03 0.42 -12.84
CA ARG A 195 7.42 -0.18 -11.56
C ARG A 195 8.45 -1.29 -11.73
N CYS A 196 8.29 -2.16 -12.71
CA CYS A 196 9.27 -3.19 -13.02
C CYS A 196 10.63 -2.59 -13.40
N GLU A 197 10.66 -1.45 -14.09
CA GLU A 197 11.90 -0.75 -14.43
C GLU A 197 12.60 -0.21 -13.18
N ARG A 198 11.87 0.46 -12.28
CA ARG A 198 12.39 0.93 -10.98
C ARG A 198 13.01 -0.22 -10.17
N ILE A 199 12.26 -1.30 -9.98
CA ILE A 199 12.75 -2.49 -9.27
C ILE A 199 14.04 -3.04 -9.90
N ARG A 200 14.09 -3.12 -11.23
CA ARG A 200 15.25 -3.64 -11.96
C ARG A 200 16.48 -2.76 -11.80
N GLU A 201 16.34 -1.44 -11.85
CA GLU A 201 17.45 -0.49 -11.73
C GLU A 201 18.08 -0.55 -10.33
N THR A 202 17.25 -0.58 -9.28
CA THR A 202 17.74 -0.71 -7.90
C THR A 202 18.45 -2.04 -7.67
N GLY A 203 17.94 -3.15 -8.22
CA GLY A 203 18.58 -4.46 -8.10
C GLY A 203 19.92 -4.63 -8.83
N GLN A 204 20.38 -3.62 -9.60
CA GLN A 204 21.68 -3.63 -10.30
C GLN A 204 22.77 -2.81 -9.59
N THR A 205 22.41 -2.06 -8.55
CA THR A 205 23.32 -1.19 -7.80
C THR A 205 23.94 -1.93 -6.63
#